data_AF-A0A2M8NIY1-F1
#
_entry.id   AF-A0A2M8NIY1-F1
#
_cell.length_a   1.000
_cell.length_b   1.000
_cell.length_c   1.000
_cell.angle_alpha   90.00
_cell.angle_beta   90.00
_cell.angle_gamma   90.00
#
_symmetry.space_group_name_H-M   'P 1'
#
loop_
_entity.id
_entity.type
_entity.pdbx_description
1 polymer ?
#
loop_
_entity_poly.entity_id
_entity_poly.type
_entity_poly.pdbx_seq_one_letter_code
_entity_poly.pdbx_strand_id
1 'polypeptide(L)'
;IYGTGGSLDIPPDRTGKPLSLIQRVDGADRPADDLLTLVPDFHLDPVTAALFGGERLTHYNMTWADIDANLLGIEQADFVDAIESGREPEVTGEMGLRSLALAFGFLESGLIGRPVTADEMVIGAAHAYEASMEAVG
;
A
#
# COMPACT_ATOMS: atom_id res chain seq x y z
N ILE A 1 -6.04 8.87 -13.34
CA ILE A 1 -5.96 7.71 -14.27
C ILE A 1 -6.89 7.96 -15.44
N TYR A 2 -6.43 7.79 -16.69
CA TYR A 2 -7.23 8.01 -17.90
C TYR A 2 -7.30 6.74 -18.74
N GLY A 3 -8.46 6.47 -19.34
CA GLY A 3 -8.69 5.34 -20.22
C GLY A 3 -9.75 5.64 -21.28
N THR A 4 -9.99 4.68 -22.17
CA THR A 4 -10.99 4.81 -23.24
C THR A 4 -12.42 4.93 -22.70
N GLY A 5 -12.70 4.31 -21.55
CA GLY A 5 -14.00 4.36 -20.87
C GLY A 5 -14.23 5.57 -19.96
N GLY A 6 -13.24 6.47 -19.81
CA GLY A 6 -13.35 7.64 -18.94
C GLY A 6 -12.10 7.94 -18.12
N SER A 7 -12.26 8.56 -16.96
CA SER A 7 -11.15 8.95 -16.08
C SER A 7 -11.49 8.78 -14.60
N LEU A 8 -10.51 8.40 -13.81
CA LEU A 8 -10.58 8.29 -12.35
C LEU A 8 -9.58 9.26 -11.73
N ASP A 9 -10.04 10.14 -10.86
CA ASP A 9 -9.21 11.01 -10.03
C ASP A 9 -9.17 10.47 -8.60
N ILE A 10 -7.96 10.21 -8.10
CA ILE A 10 -7.73 9.60 -6.79
C ILE A 10 -7.15 10.69 -5.88
N PRO A 11 -7.77 10.98 -4.73
CA PRO A 11 -7.27 12.00 -3.82
C PRO A 11 -5.97 11.52 -3.16
N PRO A 12 -5.19 12.45 -2.55
CA PRO A 12 -4.01 12.07 -1.79
C PRO A 12 -4.35 11.08 -0.67
N ASP A 13 -3.39 10.22 -0.36
CA ASP A 13 -3.51 9.21 0.68
C ASP A 13 -3.83 9.84 2.04
N ARG A 14 -4.54 9.07 2.88
CA ARG A 14 -4.87 9.46 4.27
C ARG A 14 -5.64 10.78 4.38
N THR A 15 -6.47 11.09 3.39
CA THR A 15 -7.34 12.28 3.42
C THR A 15 -8.81 11.98 3.67
N GLY A 16 -9.26 10.74 3.47
CA GLY A 16 -10.67 10.36 3.56
C GLY A 16 -11.58 10.98 2.50
N LYS A 17 -11.01 11.74 1.55
CA LYS A 17 -11.75 12.35 0.45
C LYS A 17 -12.25 11.27 -0.52
N PRO A 18 -13.41 11.47 -1.18
CA PRO A 18 -13.87 10.55 -2.20
C PRO A 18 -13.01 10.65 -3.47
N LEU A 19 -12.87 9.52 -4.16
CA LEU A 19 -12.43 9.51 -5.54
C LEU A 19 -13.51 10.10 -6.46
N SER A 20 -13.10 10.63 -7.61
CA SER A 20 -14.02 11.12 -8.63
C SER A 20 -13.92 10.27 -9.90
N LEU A 21 -15.03 9.73 -10.37
CA LEU A 21 -15.09 8.93 -11.60
C LEU A 21 -15.90 9.67 -12.67
N ILE A 22 -15.32 9.80 -13.85
CA ILE A 22 -15.98 10.24 -15.08
C ILE A 22 -16.07 9.02 -16.01
N GLN A 23 -17.25 8.71 -16.50
CA GLN A 23 -17.51 7.63 -17.46
C GLN A 23 -17.90 8.21 -18.81
N ARG A 24 -17.41 7.59 -19.89
CA ARG A 24 -17.84 7.92 -21.25
C ARG A 24 -19.02 7.04 -21.64
N VAL A 25 -20.19 7.65 -21.77
CA VAL A 25 -21.45 6.99 -22.15
C VAL A 25 -21.97 7.64 -23.43
N ASP A 26 -22.14 6.83 -24.48
CA ASP A 26 -22.57 7.29 -25.81
C ASP A 26 -21.73 8.43 -26.38
N GLY A 27 -20.41 8.38 -26.14
CA GLY A 27 -19.46 9.40 -26.58
C GLY A 27 -19.42 10.68 -25.75
N ALA A 28 -20.20 10.77 -24.67
CA ALA A 28 -20.23 11.90 -23.75
C ALA A 28 -19.67 11.53 -22.37
N ASP A 29 -18.89 12.42 -21.79
CA ASP A 29 -18.32 12.25 -20.45
C ASP A 29 -19.34 12.67 -19.39
N ARG A 30 -19.59 11.80 -18.41
CA ARG A 30 -20.54 12.01 -17.32
C ARG A 30 -19.91 11.61 -15.98
N PRO A 31 -20.11 12.37 -14.90
CA PRO A 31 -19.71 11.93 -13.57
C PRO A 31 -20.52 10.69 -13.17
N ALA A 32 -19.89 9.77 -12.44
CA ALA A 32 -20.58 8.67 -11.79
C ALA A 32 -21.12 9.15 -10.44
N ASP A 33 -22.44 9.22 -10.31
CA ASP A 33 -23.09 9.81 -9.13
C ASP A 33 -23.05 8.87 -7.90
N ASP A 34 -23.17 7.56 -8.10
CA ASP A 34 -23.03 6.55 -7.04
C ASP A 34 -22.04 5.45 -7.45
N LEU A 35 -20.84 5.53 -6.90
CA LEU A 35 -19.76 4.59 -7.16
C LEU A 35 -20.08 3.18 -6.66
N LEU A 36 -20.82 3.05 -5.55
CA LEU A 36 -21.09 1.74 -4.94
C LEU A 36 -22.08 0.91 -5.77
N THR A 37 -22.92 1.57 -6.57
CA THR A 37 -23.78 0.90 -7.55
C THR A 37 -22.96 0.19 -8.64
N LEU A 38 -21.77 0.68 -8.96
CA LEU A 38 -20.87 0.04 -9.94
C LEU A 38 -20.19 -1.22 -9.38
N VAL A 39 -20.14 -1.35 -8.06
CA VAL A 39 -19.48 -2.45 -7.34
C VAL A 39 -20.40 -3.03 -6.27
N PRO A 40 -21.54 -3.64 -6.65
CA PRO A 40 -22.57 -4.08 -5.71
C PRO A 40 -22.08 -5.12 -4.71
N ASP A 41 -20.99 -5.84 -5.02
CA ASP A 41 -20.42 -6.88 -4.14
C ASP A 41 -19.18 -6.41 -3.35
N PHE A 42 -18.79 -5.13 -3.46
CA PHE A 42 -17.66 -4.59 -2.70
C PHE A 42 -18.02 -4.40 -1.22
N HIS A 43 -17.30 -5.08 -0.34
CA HIS A 43 -17.39 -4.89 1.10
C HIS A 43 -15.99 -4.82 1.69
N LEU A 44 -15.81 -3.94 2.67
CA LEU A 44 -14.63 -3.94 3.51
C LEU A 44 -14.62 -5.19 4.38
N ASP A 45 -13.43 -5.70 4.70
CA ASP A 45 -13.30 -6.77 5.68
C ASP A 45 -13.76 -6.28 7.08
N PRO A 46 -14.11 -7.19 8.00
CA PRO A 46 -14.68 -6.82 9.29
C PRO A 46 -13.82 -5.87 10.14
N VAL A 47 -12.49 -5.98 10.09
CA VAL A 47 -11.58 -5.14 10.87
C VAL A 47 -11.55 -3.73 10.29
N THR A 48 -11.35 -3.62 8.98
CA THR A 48 -11.36 -2.33 8.29
C THR A 48 -12.71 -1.63 8.45
N ALA A 49 -13.82 -2.36 8.31
CA ALA A 49 -15.16 -1.80 8.49
C ALA A 49 -15.39 -1.25 9.91
N ALA A 50 -14.92 -1.97 10.94
CA ALA A 50 -15.02 -1.54 12.33
C ALA A 50 -14.19 -0.29 12.62
N LEU A 51 -12.97 -0.21 12.07
CA LEU A 51 -12.06 0.92 12.29
C LEU A 51 -12.49 2.18 11.52
N PHE A 52 -13.02 2.02 10.30
CA PHE A 52 -13.41 3.13 9.43
C PHE A 52 -14.91 3.49 9.49
N GLY A 53 -15.72 2.72 10.22
CA GLY A 53 -17.09 3.07 10.57
C GLY A 53 -18.15 2.71 9.54
N GLY A 54 -17.91 1.69 8.70
CA GLY A 54 -18.90 1.18 7.77
C GLY A 54 -18.39 0.05 6.89
N GLU A 55 -19.31 -0.81 6.44
CA GLU A 55 -18.98 -1.98 5.61
C GLU A 55 -18.74 -1.64 4.13
N ARG A 56 -19.30 -0.51 3.67
CA ARG A 56 -19.19 -0.01 2.30
C ARG A 56 -19.00 1.49 2.33
N LEU A 57 -17.79 1.94 2.05
CA LEU A 57 -17.41 3.35 2.16
C LEU A 57 -16.79 3.84 0.84
N THR A 58 -17.14 5.06 0.46
CA THR A 58 -16.46 5.81 -0.62
C THR A 58 -15.63 6.98 -0.05
N HIS A 59 -15.84 7.31 1.22
CA HIS A 59 -15.14 8.35 1.95
C HIS A 59 -15.25 8.10 3.46
N TYR A 60 -14.45 8.80 4.25
CA TYR A 60 -14.54 8.82 5.72
C TYR A 60 -14.09 10.18 6.24
N ASN A 61 -14.48 10.53 7.48
CA ASN A 61 -14.13 11.81 8.10
C ASN A 61 -13.45 11.56 9.44
N MET A 62 -12.12 11.59 9.44
CA MET A 62 -11.27 11.26 10.58
C MET A 62 -10.06 12.19 10.60
N THR A 63 -9.42 12.34 11.77
CA THR A 63 -8.15 13.07 11.83
C THR A 63 -7.03 12.24 11.19
N TRP A 64 -5.97 12.91 10.73
CA TRP A 64 -4.82 12.19 10.17
C TRP A 64 -4.25 11.14 11.13
N ALA A 65 -4.19 11.47 12.43
CA ALA A 65 -3.66 10.56 13.45
C ALA A 65 -4.55 9.32 13.63
N ASP A 66 -5.88 9.49 13.60
CA ASP A 66 -6.81 8.36 13.69
C ASP A 66 -6.72 7.48 12.44
N ILE A 67 -6.57 8.08 11.26
CA ILE A 67 -6.41 7.34 10.00
C ILE A 67 -5.14 6.48 10.06
N ASP A 68 -4.02 7.08 10.47
CA ASP A 68 -2.73 6.39 10.56
C ASP A 68 -2.79 5.26 11.60
N ALA A 69 -3.37 5.52 12.78
CA ALA A 69 -3.56 4.51 13.82
C ALA A 69 -4.46 3.35 13.36
N ASN A 70 -5.52 3.65 12.61
CA ASN A 70 -6.42 2.62 12.07
C ASN A 70 -5.71 1.76 11.01
N LEU A 71 -4.91 2.34 10.13
CA LEU A 71 -4.12 1.58 9.16
C LEU A 71 -3.14 0.62 9.86
N LEU A 72 -2.43 1.11 10.88
CA LEU A 72 -1.59 0.24 11.72
C LEU A 72 -2.43 -0.84 12.42
N GLY A 73 -3.63 -0.51 12.87
CA GLY A 73 -4.56 -1.47 13.46
C GLY A 73 -4.92 -2.61 12.53
N ILE A 74 -5.15 -2.32 11.23
CA ILE A 74 -5.41 -3.33 10.20
C ILE A 74 -4.19 -4.25 10.02
N GLU A 75 -2.99 -3.67 9.90
CA GLU A 75 -1.74 -4.44 9.74
C GLU A 75 -1.49 -5.37 10.94
N GLN A 76 -1.71 -4.88 12.17
CA GLN A 76 -1.57 -5.71 13.37
C GLN A 76 -2.62 -6.81 13.44
N ALA A 77 -3.86 -6.53 13.02
CA ALA A 77 -4.92 -7.54 13.00
C ALA A 77 -4.63 -8.65 11.98
N ASP A 78 -4.13 -8.32 10.78
CA ASP A 78 -3.68 -9.32 9.81
C ASP A 78 -2.57 -10.21 10.40
N PHE A 79 -1.58 -9.60 11.05
CA PHE A 79 -0.47 -10.34 11.64
C PHE A 79 -0.92 -11.30 12.76
N VAL A 80 -1.82 -10.85 13.64
CA VAL A 80 -2.39 -11.69 14.70
C VAL A 80 -3.21 -12.83 14.10
N ASP A 81 -4.10 -12.54 13.15
CA ASP A 81 -4.92 -13.55 12.48
C ASP A 81 -4.05 -14.57 11.72
N ALA A 82 -2.96 -14.13 11.10
CA ALA A 82 -1.98 -15.01 10.46
C ALA A 82 -1.38 -16.02 11.45
N ILE A 83 -1.01 -15.56 12.65
CA ILE A 83 -0.48 -16.42 13.72
C ILE A 83 -1.57 -17.38 14.22
N GLU A 84 -2.77 -16.89 14.51
CA GLU A 84 -3.85 -17.67 15.11
C GLU A 84 -4.39 -18.75 14.17
N SER A 85 -4.51 -18.43 12.88
CA SER A 85 -5.03 -19.34 11.86
C SER A 85 -3.95 -20.16 11.14
N GLY A 86 -2.67 -19.87 11.40
CA GLY A 86 -1.55 -20.56 10.75
C GLY A 86 -1.45 -20.29 9.24
N ARG A 87 -1.93 -19.14 8.78
CA ARG A 87 -1.79 -18.68 7.39
C ARG A 87 -0.59 -17.75 7.24
N GLU A 88 -0.23 -17.49 6.00
CA GLU A 88 0.74 -16.45 5.67
C GLU A 88 0.11 -15.05 5.89
N PRO A 89 0.84 -14.10 6.50
CA PRO A 89 0.38 -12.71 6.59
C PRO A 89 0.35 -12.06 5.19
N GLU A 90 -0.42 -10.99 5.04
CA GLU A 90 -0.52 -10.25 3.76
C GLU A 90 0.85 -9.74 3.28
N VAL A 91 1.69 -9.31 4.23
CA VAL A 91 3.08 -8.89 3.96
C VAL A 91 4.04 -9.81 4.70
N THR A 92 4.85 -10.54 3.94
CA THR A 92 5.79 -11.53 4.47
C THR A 92 7.14 -10.91 4.82
N GLY A 93 7.93 -11.64 5.62
CA GLY A 93 9.32 -11.26 5.89
C GLY A 93 10.18 -11.19 4.62
N GLU A 94 9.92 -12.04 3.62
CA GLU A 94 10.63 -12.00 2.33
C GLU A 94 10.31 -10.70 1.55
N MET A 95 9.04 -10.29 1.52
CA MET A 95 8.62 -9.03 0.89
C MET A 95 9.25 -7.82 1.59
N GLY A 96 9.28 -7.84 2.92
CA GLY A 96 9.95 -6.83 3.73
C GLY A 96 11.45 -6.75 3.44
N LEU A 97 12.13 -7.90 3.41
CA LEU A 97 13.56 -7.99 3.09
C LEU A 97 13.87 -7.46 1.69
N ARG A 98 13.06 -7.79 0.68
CA ARG A 98 13.23 -7.27 -0.68
C ARG A 98 13.04 -5.75 -0.75
N SER A 99 12.11 -5.21 0.02
CA SER A 99 11.89 -3.75 0.09
C SER A 99 13.10 -3.05 0.71
N LEU A 100 13.67 -3.62 1.78
CA LEU A 100 14.90 -3.12 2.40
C LEU A 100 16.10 -3.22 1.45
N ALA A 101 16.24 -4.36 0.78
CA ALA A 101 17.28 -4.62 -0.21
C ALA A 101 17.26 -3.59 -1.35
N LEU A 102 16.09 -3.15 -1.79
CA LEU A 102 15.97 -2.08 -2.78
C LEU A 102 16.48 -0.73 -2.24
N ALA A 103 16.10 -0.37 -1.02
CA ALA A 103 16.53 0.88 -0.40
C ALA A 103 18.05 0.92 -0.20
N PHE A 104 18.64 -0.15 0.35
CA PHE A 104 20.08 -0.27 0.54
C PHE A 104 20.83 -0.46 -0.77
N GLY A 105 20.22 -1.07 -1.78
CA GLY A 105 20.82 -1.27 -3.10
C GLY A 105 21.25 0.03 -3.77
N PHE A 106 20.53 1.14 -3.54
CA PHE A 106 20.97 2.46 -4.03
C PHE A 106 22.27 2.93 -3.35
N LEU A 107 22.40 2.68 -2.05
CA LEU A 107 23.58 3.06 -1.26
C LEU A 107 24.79 2.19 -1.64
N GLU A 108 24.58 0.88 -1.74
CA GLU A 108 25.61 -0.07 -2.17
C GLU A 108 26.07 0.19 -3.60
N SER A 109 25.14 0.44 -4.52
CA SER A 109 25.48 0.77 -5.91
C SER A 109 26.31 2.05 -5.99
N GLY A 110 25.95 3.07 -5.19
CA GLY A 110 26.68 4.33 -5.12
C GLY A 110 28.11 4.17 -4.60
N LEU A 111 28.32 3.29 -3.61
CA LEU A 111 29.63 3.04 -3.02
C LEU A 111 30.52 2.15 -3.89
N ILE A 112 29.98 1.08 -4.46
CA ILE A 112 30.72 0.11 -5.28
C ILE A 112 30.96 0.66 -6.70
N GLY A 113 30.14 1.60 -7.17
CA GLY A 113 30.28 2.22 -8.49
C GLY A 113 29.76 1.36 -9.64
N ARG A 114 28.85 0.43 -9.36
CA ARG A 114 28.15 -0.38 -10.37
C ARG A 114 26.71 -0.66 -9.96
N PRO A 115 25.81 -1.00 -10.90
CA PRO A 115 24.51 -1.54 -10.56
C PRO A 115 24.64 -2.81 -9.70
N VAL A 116 23.72 -2.97 -8.75
CA VAL A 116 23.53 -4.17 -7.94
C VAL A 116 22.14 -4.75 -8.21
N THR A 117 22.00 -6.06 -8.10
CA THR A 117 20.74 -6.78 -8.27
C THR A 117 20.05 -7.00 -6.93
N ALA A 118 18.73 -7.18 -6.95
CA ALA A 118 17.97 -7.52 -5.74
C ALA A 118 18.47 -8.82 -5.10
N ASP A 119 18.85 -9.81 -5.90
CA ASP A 119 19.39 -11.08 -5.39
C ASP A 119 20.74 -10.89 -4.69
N GLU A 120 21.65 -10.08 -5.25
CA GLU A 120 22.92 -9.73 -4.60
C GLU A 120 22.69 -9.06 -3.24
N MET A 121 21.69 -8.20 -3.14
CA MET A 121 21.35 -7.52 -1.89
C MET A 121 20.73 -8.48 -0.87
N VAL A 122 19.77 -9.31 -1.28
CA VAL A 122 19.07 -10.26 -0.40
C VAL A 122 20.01 -11.31 0.19
N ILE A 123 21.01 -11.78 -0.58
CA ILE A 123 22.00 -12.75 -0.09
C ILE A 123 23.21 -12.10 0.61
N GLY A 124 23.27 -10.75 0.68
CA GLY A 124 24.38 -10.01 1.27
C GLY A 124 25.67 -10.03 0.45
N ALA A 125 25.62 -10.26 -0.86
CA ALA A 125 26.80 -10.22 -1.74
C ALA A 125 27.32 -8.79 -1.97
N ALA A 126 26.46 -7.77 -1.81
CA ALA A 126 26.82 -6.35 -1.78
C ALA A 126 26.39 -5.75 -0.44
N HIS A 127 27.36 -5.47 0.43
CA HIS A 127 27.15 -5.03 1.82
C HIS A 127 28.23 -4.04 2.28
N ALA A 128 28.88 -3.34 1.35
CA ALA A 128 30.00 -2.44 1.66
C ALA A 128 29.54 -1.21 2.46
N TYR A 129 28.36 -0.68 2.14
CA TYR A 129 27.75 0.40 2.90
C TYR A 129 27.28 -0.10 4.27
N GLU A 130 26.58 -1.24 4.32
CA GLU A 130 26.14 -1.85 5.59
C GLU A 130 27.30 -2.12 6.54
N ALA A 131 28.38 -2.76 6.05
CA ALA A 131 29.58 -3.01 6.84
C ALA A 131 30.23 -1.72 7.38
N SER A 132 30.12 -0.62 6.64
CA SER A 132 30.65 0.67 7.10
C SER A 132 29.89 1.23 8.32
N MET A 133 28.62 0.87 8.49
CA MET A 133 27.82 1.27 9.65
C MET A 133 28.18 0.44 10.89
N GLU A 134 28.40 -0.87 10.70
CA GLU A 134 28.78 -1.79 11.78
C GLU A 134 30.18 -1.47 12.34
N ALA A 135 31.09 -0.98 11.50
CA ALA A 135 32.44 -0.60 11.91
C ALA A 135 32.51 0.66 12.81
N VAL A 136 31.40 1.39 12.99
CA VAL A 136 31.32 2.64 13.76
C VAL A 136 30.65 2.44 15.13
N GLY A 137 30.12 1.24 15.41
CA GLY A 137 29.52 0.85 16.71
C GLY A 137 30.49 0.09 17.61
#